data_AF-A0A940L9Q3-F1
#
_entry.id   AF-A0A940L9Q3-F1
#
_cell.length_a   1.000
_cell.length_b   1.000
_cell.length_c   1.000
_cell.angle_alpha   90.00
_cell.angle_beta   90.00
_cell.angle_gamma   90.00
#
_symmetry.space_group_name_H-M   'P 1'
#
loop_
_entity.id
_entity.type
_entity.pdbx_description
1 polymer ?
#
loop_
_entity_poly.entity_id
_entity_poly.type
_entity_poly.pdbx_seq_one_letter_code
_entity_poly.pdbx_strand_id
1 'polypeptide(L)'
;MKKLIYALILPLLVVSGLVFANRGLKNETSKKWPPKPLSAAEMKAERERWEASSDGIKYKKWEASPAGKKVYAAEAKIRSHISASTNM
;
A
#
# COMPACT_ATOMS: atom_id res chain seq x y z
N MET A 1 -8.67 -47.98 -5.50
CA MET A 1 -7.93 -46.71 -5.69
C MET A 1 -8.63 -45.47 -5.11
N LYS A 2 -9.97 -45.40 -4.98
CA LYS A 2 -10.65 -44.21 -4.41
C LYS A 2 -10.46 -44.02 -2.89
N LYS A 3 -10.37 -45.10 -2.11
CA LYS A 3 -10.22 -45.05 -0.64
C LYS A 3 -8.90 -44.39 -0.19
N LEU A 4 -7.82 -44.59 -0.95
CA LEU A 4 -6.52 -43.98 -0.68
C LEU A 4 -6.55 -42.46 -0.91
N ILE A 5 -7.30 -41.99 -1.91
CA ILE A 5 -7.45 -40.56 -2.20
C ILE A 5 -8.19 -39.86 -1.05
N TYR A 6 -9.28 -40.45 -0.55
CA TYR A 6 -10.00 -39.88 0.60
C TYR A 6 -9.17 -39.93 1.89
N ALA A 7 -8.37 -40.97 2.10
CA ALA A 7 -7.44 -41.06 3.24
C ALA A 7 -6.36 -39.97 3.19
N LEU A 8 -5.97 -39.50 1.99
CA LEU A 8 -5.02 -38.40 1.81
C LEU A 8 -5.66 -37.01 1.94
N ILE A 9 -6.89 -36.82 1.43
CA ILE A 9 -7.56 -35.51 1.43
C ILE A 9 -8.14 -35.15 2.80
N LEU A 10 -8.65 -36.13 3.54
CA LEU A 10 -9.28 -35.91 4.85
C LEU A 10 -8.34 -35.21 5.87
N PRO A 11 -7.09 -35.63 6.08
CA PRO A 11 -6.19 -34.95 7.01
C PRO A 11 -5.80 -33.54 6.52
N LEU A 12 -5.69 -33.31 5.21
CA LEU A 12 -5.43 -31.97 4.69
C LEU A 12 -6.54 -30.99 5.05
N LEU A 13 -7.80 -31.38 4.90
CA LEU A 13 -8.95 -30.54 5.25
C LEU A 13 -8.99 -30.22 6.74
N VAL A 14 -8.69 -31.20 7.60
CA VAL A 14 -8.66 -31.02 9.06
C VAL A 14 -7.54 -30.06 9.47
N VAL A 15 -6.33 -30.20 8.90
CA VAL A 15 -5.21 -29.31 9.18
C VAL A 15 -5.48 -27.90 8.67
N SER A 16 -6.05 -27.75 7.46
CA SER A 16 -6.44 -26.44 6.93
C SER A 16 -7.49 -25.75 7.80
N GLY A 17 -8.50 -26.48 8.27
CA GLY A 17 -9.53 -25.95 9.18
C GLY A 17 -8.95 -25.52 10.53
N LEU A 18 -8.05 -26.32 11.11
CA LEU A 18 -7.39 -26.00 12.37
C LEU A 18 -6.50 -24.75 12.27
N VAL A 19 -5.74 -24.62 11.18
CA VAL A 19 -4.91 -23.42 10.91
C VAL A 19 -5.78 -22.17 10.74
N PHE A 20 -6.95 -22.30 10.09
CA PHE A 20 -7.86 -21.18 9.90
C PHE A 20 -8.54 -20.76 11.21
N ALA A 21 -8.94 -21.72 12.05
CA ALA A 21 -9.54 -21.44 13.36
C ALA A 21 -8.53 -20.89 14.38
N ASN A 22 -7.26 -21.32 14.31
CA ASN A 22 -6.20 -20.86 15.22
C ASN A 22 -5.52 -19.56 14.76
N ARG A 23 -5.82 -19.07 13.55
CA ARG A 23 -5.63 -17.65 13.21
C ARG A 23 -6.69 -16.86 13.97
N GLY A 24 -6.43 -16.68 15.26
CA GLY A 24 -7.21 -15.80 16.10
C GLY A 24 -7.46 -14.50 15.36
N LEU A 25 -8.73 -14.12 15.29
CA LEU A 25 -9.15 -12.80 14.84
C LEU A 25 -8.47 -11.83 15.81
N LYS A 26 -7.24 -11.41 15.50
CA LYS A 26 -6.60 -10.26 16.11
C LYS A 26 -7.20 -9.03 15.43
N ASN A 27 -8.52 -8.92 15.49
CA ASN A 27 -9.22 -7.66 15.34
C ASN A 27 -9.14 -6.91 16.67
N GLU A 28 -7.93 -6.77 17.19
CA GLU A 28 -7.52 -5.49 17.74
C GLU A 28 -7.26 -4.53 16.57
N THR A 29 -8.31 -4.27 15.79
CA THR A 29 -8.52 -2.92 15.33
C THR A 29 -8.77 -2.12 16.61
N SER A 30 -7.68 -1.80 17.33
CA SER A 30 -7.69 -0.65 18.21
C SER A 30 -8.40 0.42 17.40
N LYS A 31 -9.48 0.99 17.93
CA LYS A 31 -9.97 2.29 17.48
C LYS A 31 -8.84 3.28 17.72
N LYS A 32 -7.76 3.16 16.94
CA LYS A 32 -6.76 4.19 16.76
C LYS A 32 -7.58 5.24 16.06
N TRP A 33 -8.00 6.22 16.85
CA TRP A 33 -8.38 7.51 16.31
C TRP A 33 -7.39 7.84 15.20
N PRO A 34 -7.87 8.32 14.04
CA PRO A 34 -6.95 8.73 13.00
C PRO A 34 -5.90 9.63 13.66
N PRO A 35 -4.60 9.35 13.46
CA PRO A 35 -3.56 10.16 14.07
C PRO A 35 -3.88 11.62 13.79
N LYS A 36 -3.79 12.46 14.82
CA LYS A 36 -4.13 13.88 14.74
C LYS A 36 -3.56 14.44 13.44
N PRO A 37 -4.37 15.10 12.59
CA PRO A 37 -3.85 15.72 11.39
C PRO A 37 -2.68 16.62 11.78
N LEU A 38 -1.53 16.37 11.18
CA LEU A 38 -0.34 17.18 11.44
C LEU A 38 -0.66 18.63 11.11
N SER A 39 -0.26 19.55 11.97
CA SER A 39 -0.32 20.97 11.65
C SER A 39 0.54 21.27 10.42
N ALA A 40 0.24 22.37 9.72
CA ALA A 40 1.01 22.77 8.54
C ALA A 40 2.52 22.91 8.83
N ALA A 41 2.87 23.36 10.05
CA ALA A 41 4.25 23.47 10.51
C ALA A 41 4.93 22.09 10.68
N GLU A 42 4.23 21.13 11.29
CA GLU A 42 4.73 19.76 11.46
C GLU A 42 4.87 19.03 10.12
N MET A 43 3.91 19.20 9.20
CA MET A 43 4.00 18.64 7.85
C MET A 43 5.21 19.18 7.08
N LYS A 44 5.48 20.48 7.22
CA LYS A 44 6.63 21.12 6.58
C LYS A 44 7.95 20.59 7.16
N ALA A 45 8.06 20.54 8.49
CA ALA A 45 9.26 20.02 9.16
C ALA A 45 9.54 18.55 8.80
N GLU A 46 8.51 17.71 8.73
CA GLU A 46 8.67 16.31 8.34
C GLU A 46 9.07 16.14 6.87
N ARG A 47 8.53 16.98 5.98
CA ARG A 47 8.94 17.02 4.58
C ARG A 47 10.42 17.40 4.45
N GLU A 48 10.87 18.45 5.13
CA GLU A 48 12.27 18.89 5.09
C GLU A 48 13.22 17.80 5.59
N ARG A 49 12.85 17.09 6.67
CA ARG A 49 13.60 15.93 7.16
C ARG A 49 13.68 14.82 6.12
N TRP A 50 12.57 14.50 5.46
CA TRP A 50 12.54 13.48 4.41
C TRP A 50 13.35 13.90 3.19
N GLU A 51 13.26 15.15 2.74
CA GLU A 51 14.02 15.68 1.61
C GLU A 51 15.53 15.67 1.87
N ALA A 52 15.96 15.86 3.14
CA ALA A 52 17.35 15.74 3.55
C ALA A 52 17.85 14.28 3.71
N SER A 53 16.94 13.30 3.73
CA SER A 53 17.31 11.89 3.82
C SER A 53 17.97 11.38 2.52
N SER A 54 18.70 10.26 2.60
CA SER A 54 19.34 9.65 1.42
C SER A 54 18.33 9.30 0.33
N ASP A 55 17.12 8.85 0.71
CA ASP A 55 16.06 8.53 -0.24
C ASP A 55 15.40 9.78 -0.80
N GLY A 56 15.24 10.84 0.00
CA GLY A 56 14.80 12.16 -0.48
C GLY A 56 15.74 12.72 -1.55
N ILE A 57 17.06 12.62 -1.34
CA ILE A 57 18.08 13.05 -2.31
C ILE A 57 17.99 12.23 -3.60
N LYS A 58 17.86 10.89 -3.50
CA LYS A 58 17.70 10.02 -4.68
C LYS A 58 16.41 10.36 -5.45
N TYR A 59 15.32 10.57 -4.72
CA TYR A 59 14.04 10.97 -5.31
C TYR A 59 14.20 12.30 -6.06
N LYS A 60 14.80 13.34 -5.46
CA LYS A 60 15.02 14.63 -6.12
C LYS A 60 15.91 14.51 -7.37
N LYS A 61 16.94 13.67 -7.33
CA LYS A 61 17.79 13.39 -8.50
C LYS A 61 17.00 12.69 -9.62
N TRP A 62 16.13 11.75 -9.27
CA TRP A 62 15.23 11.10 -10.23
C TRP A 62 14.17 12.07 -10.76
N GLU A 63 13.58 12.90 -9.90
CA GLU A 63 12.57 13.92 -10.21
C GLU A 63 13.09 14.89 -11.29
N ALA A 64 14.36 15.31 -11.16
CA ALA A 64 15.02 16.18 -12.14
C ALA A 64 15.48 15.45 -13.42
N SER A 65 15.55 14.11 -13.40
CA SER A 65 16.04 13.32 -14.54
C SER A 65 15.06 13.33 -15.72
N PRO A 66 15.51 12.97 -16.95
CA PRO A 66 14.63 12.83 -18.09
C PRO A 66 13.51 11.81 -17.86
N ALA A 67 13.76 10.76 -17.08
CA ALA A 67 12.76 9.75 -16.75
C ALA A 67 11.66 10.31 -15.84
N GLY A 68 12.03 11.05 -14.79
CA GLY A 68 11.08 11.72 -13.90
C GLY A 68 10.18 12.71 -14.66
N LYS A 69 10.78 13.54 -15.52
CA LYS A 69 10.03 14.48 -16.38
C LYS A 69 9.04 13.78 -17.31
N LYS A 70 9.40 12.63 -17.89
CA LYS A 70 8.49 11.83 -18.73
C LYS A 70 7.29 11.30 -17.93
N VAL A 71 7.50 10.87 -16.69
CA VAL A 71 6.42 10.41 -15.82
C VAL A 71 5.44 11.54 -15.52
N TYR A 72 5.92 12.73 -15.18
CA TYR A 72 5.03 13.89 -14.97
C TYR A 72 4.27 14.30 -16.23
N ALA A 73 4.91 14.27 -17.41
CA ALA A 73 4.21 14.55 -18.66
C ALA A 73 3.08 13.54 -18.94
N ALA A 74 3.31 12.26 -18.65
CA ALA A 74 2.29 11.22 -18.76
C ALA A 74 1.16 11.40 -17.72
N GLU A 75 1.52 11.72 -16.47
CA GLU A 75 0.57 12.02 -15.40
C GLU A 75 -0.35 13.19 -15.77
N ALA A 76 0.21 14.29 -16.27
CA ALA A 76 -0.57 15.44 -16.70
C ALA A 76 -1.58 15.07 -17.80
N LYS A 77 -1.19 14.20 -18.74
CA LYS A 77 -2.10 13.71 -19.79
C LYS A 77 -3.25 12.90 -19.19
N ILE A 78 -2.96 11.95 -18.31
CA ILE A 78 -3.99 11.14 -17.64
C ILE A 78 -4.91 12.02 -16.79
N ARG A 79 -4.34 12.96 -16.03
CA ARG A 79 -5.08 13.89 -15.18
C ARG A 79 -6.08 14.71 -15.99
N SER A 80 -5.69 15.17 -17.18
CA SER A 80 -6.59 15.91 -18.07
C SER A 80 -7.82 15.10 -18.49
N HIS A 81 -7.64 13.81 -18.81
CA HIS A 81 -8.73 12.90 -19.15
C HIS A 81 -9.64 12.60 -17.95
N ILE A 82 -9.08 12.42 -16.76
CA ILE A 82 -9.86 12.21 -15.53
C ILE A 82 -10.70 13.45 -15.23
N SER A 83 -10.10 14.65 -15.24
CA SER A 83 -10.82 15.88 -14.93
C SER A 83 -11.93 16.18 -15.94
N ALA A 84 -11.72 15.87 -17.22
CA ALA A 84 -12.75 16.01 -18.24
C ALA A 84 -13.92 15.04 -18.01
N SER A 85 -13.65 13.85 -17.46
CA SER A 85 -14.67 12.82 -17.18
C SER A 85 -15.43 13.07 -15.86
N THR A 86 -14.79 13.70 -14.86
CA THR A 86 -15.43 14.00 -13.56
C THR A 86 -16.31 15.25 -13.58
N ASN A 87 -16.16 16.10 -14.60
CA ASN A 87 -16.98 17.31 -14.76
C ASN A 87 -18.25 17.08 -15.61
N MET A 88 -18.72 15.82 -15.68
CA MET A 88 -20.01 15.39 -16.23
C MET A 88 -21.01 15.17 -15.09
#